data_AF-A0A4R0ZN45-F1
#
_entry.id   AF-A0A4R0ZN45-F1
#
_cell.length_a   1.000
_cell.length_b   1.000
_cell.length_c   1.000
_cell.angle_alpha   90.00
_cell.angle_beta   90.00
_cell.angle_gamma   90.00
#
_symmetry.space_group_name_H-M   'P 1'
#
loop_
_entity.id
_entity.type
_entity.pdbx_description
1 polymer ?
#
loop_
_entity_poly.entity_id
_entity_poly.type
_entity_poly.pdbx_seq_one_letter_code
_entity_poly.pdbx_strand_id
1 'polypeptide(L)'
;MKKLLALFASLTLVLAACGNDSETNTTEAPSNEPQTLKVASLIPPMTDMLEIAKEQLAEDNIELEIVVLGDNVQPNTALAAKEVDANFFQHVPYMEEFNRSNDANLVPIEPIYFANYGVYSKEYDNMNDIPEGATIAIANDVSNIDRSLSLLAQHDVIELGEKNGSYYTQADITENPKNLKFEEVDLLMLARAYDDVDAVLMTPAYAAPLGLTPKSDALLTEGVENDFAITLVAREDNKDEEAIQKLGEALTSDEVRAFLEENYEETAIPAF
;
A
#
# COMPACT_ATOMS: atom_id res chain seq x y z
N MET A 1 -1.65 -3.47 86.56
CA MET A 1 -2.39 -4.72 86.26
C MET A 1 -1.61 -5.49 85.21
N LYS A 2 -1.25 -6.75 85.53
CA LYS A 2 -0.78 -7.88 84.69
C LYS A 2 0.21 -7.56 83.55
N LYS A 3 1.53 -7.78 83.74
CA LYS A 3 2.29 -9.04 83.49
C LYS A 3 2.20 -9.47 82.00
N LEU A 4 3.27 -9.55 81.22
CA LEU A 4 4.29 -10.62 81.31
C LEU A 4 5.59 -10.25 80.58
N LEU A 5 6.66 -10.88 81.07
CA LEU A 5 8.05 -10.87 80.67
C LEU A 5 8.39 -12.26 80.06
N ALA A 6 9.22 -12.34 79.02
CA ALA A 6 10.14 -13.46 78.63
C ALA A 6 10.35 -13.41 77.09
N LEU A 7 11.54 -13.20 76.51
CA LEU A 7 12.86 -13.87 76.57
C LEU A 7 12.95 -15.10 75.61
N PHE A 8 14.09 -15.19 74.90
CA PHE A 8 14.61 -16.25 73.99
C PHE A 8 14.09 -16.25 72.54
N ALA A 9 14.89 -16.46 71.49
CA ALA A 9 16.27 -16.91 71.39
C ALA A 9 16.90 -16.42 70.07
N SER A 10 18.16 -15.99 70.12
CA SER A 10 19.05 -15.93 68.96
C SER A 10 19.38 -17.33 68.47
N LEU A 11 19.26 -17.59 67.16
CA LEU A 11 19.94 -18.70 66.52
C LEU A 11 20.53 -18.24 65.18
N THR A 12 21.73 -17.66 65.27
CA THR A 12 22.67 -17.61 64.15
C THR A 12 23.21 -19.02 63.91
N LEU A 13 22.93 -19.58 62.73
CA LEU A 13 23.73 -20.67 62.16
C LEU A 13 24.50 -20.10 60.97
N VAL A 14 25.81 -20.01 61.13
CA VAL A 14 26.76 -19.78 60.05
C VAL A 14 27.11 -21.16 59.48
N LEU A 15 26.97 -21.34 58.17
CA LEU A 15 27.67 -22.35 57.39
C LEU A 15 28.12 -21.71 56.08
N ALA A 16 29.41 -21.38 56.04
CA ALA A 16 30.13 -21.11 54.81
C ALA A 16 30.45 -22.43 54.10
N ALA A 17 30.23 -22.50 52.79
CA ALA A 17 30.92 -23.46 51.93
C ALA A 17 30.94 -22.94 50.48
N CYS A 18 32.16 -22.79 49.96
CA CYS A 18 32.52 -22.45 48.60
C CYS A 18 31.92 -23.42 47.57
N GLY A 19 31.64 -22.93 46.36
CA GLY A 19 31.32 -23.82 45.24
C GLY A 19 31.02 -23.09 43.94
N ASN A 20 32.09 -22.73 43.23
CA ASN A 20 32.18 -22.61 41.77
C ASN A 20 31.29 -21.57 41.06
N ASP A 21 31.94 -20.51 40.56
CA ASP A 21 31.48 -19.77 39.38
C ASP A 21 31.28 -20.78 38.24
N SER A 22 30.03 -21.12 38.00
CA SER A 22 29.59 -21.67 36.74
C SER A 22 28.52 -20.71 36.27
N GLU A 23 28.94 -19.75 35.46
CA GLU A 23 28.09 -19.04 34.51
C GLU A 23 27.25 -20.10 33.81
N THR A 24 26.07 -20.33 34.36
CA THR A 24 25.03 -21.05 33.67
C THR A 24 24.53 -20.04 32.67
N ASN A 25 25.11 -20.04 31.47
CA ASN A 25 24.44 -19.54 30.29
C ASN A 25 23.16 -20.36 30.17
N THR A 26 22.12 -19.92 30.85
CA THR A 26 20.74 -20.24 30.51
C THR A 26 20.53 -19.64 29.14
N THR A 27 20.86 -20.42 28.11
CA THR A 27 20.26 -20.27 26.79
C THR A 27 18.76 -20.33 27.04
N GLU A 28 18.11 -19.16 27.03
CA GLU A 28 16.66 -19.09 26.94
C GLU A 28 16.28 -19.96 25.74
N ALA A 29 15.47 -20.98 25.98
CA ALA A 29 14.89 -21.75 24.88
C ALA A 29 14.16 -20.76 23.96
N PRO A 30 14.25 -20.89 22.63
CA PRO A 30 13.55 -20.00 21.73
C PRO A 30 12.08 -19.99 22.14
N SER A 31 11.56 -18.80 22.48
CA SER A 31 10.15 -18.65 22.79
C SER A 31 9.39 -19.05 21.53
N ASN A 32 8.60 -20.11 21.63
CA ASN A 32 7.72 -20.57 20.54
C ASN A 32 6.47 -19.68 20.43
N GLU A 33 6.61 -18.40 20.80
CA GLU A 33 5.60 -17.37 20.65
C GLU A 33 5.62 -16.93 19.18
N PRO A 34 4.47 -16.81 18.51
CA PRO A 34 4.40 -16.32 17.15
C PRO A 34 5.04 -14.94 17.02
N GLN A 35 5.76 -14.70 15.92
CA GLN A 35 6.18 -13.34 15.57
C GLN A 35 4.95 -12.61 15.01
N THR A 36 4.46 -11.58 15.69
CA THR A 36 3.41 -10.72 15.15
C THR A 36 3.99 -9.79 14.07
N LEU A 37 3.34 -9.76 12.91
CA LEU A 37 3.65 -8.85 11.80
C LEU A 37 2.43 -7.96 11.54
N LYS A 38 2.58 -6.64 11.71
CA LYS A 38 1.48 -5.67 11.51
C LYS A 38 1.55 -5.06 10.11
N VAL A 39 0.47 -5.13 9.35
CA VAL A 39 0.41 -4.59 7.98
C VAL A 39 -0.74 -3.63 7.83
N ALA A 40 -0.44 -2.37 7.47
CA ALA A 40 -1.47 -1.40 7.15
C ALA A 40 -2.01 -1.60 5.72
N SER A 41 -3.32 -1.57 5.57
CA SER A 41 -3.99 -1.60 4.26
C SER A 41 -5.29 -0.79 4.30
N LEU A 42 -6.01 -0.74 3.19
CA LEU A 42 -7.18 0.14 3.00
C LEU A 42 -8.47 -0.66 2.75
N ILE A 43 -8.53 -1.32 1.60
CA ILE A 43 -9.76 -1.88 1.05
C ILE A 43 -9.44 -3.12 0.19
N PRO A 44 -10.45 -3.96 -0.12
CA PRO A 44 -10.32 -5.00 -1.14
C PRO A 44 -9.86 -4.43 -2.51
N PRO A 45 -9.09 -5.21 -3.31
CA PRO A 45 -8.71 -6.61 -3.06
C PRO A 45 -7.56 -6.80 -2.05
N MET A 46 -6.91 -5.72 -1.60
CA MET A 46 -5.66 -5.81 -0.82
C MET A 46 -5.85 -6.50 0.54
N THR A 47 -6.93 -6.17 1.24
CA THR A 47 -7.25 -6.82 2.52
C THR A 47 -7.55 -8.31 2.35
N ASP A 48 -8.20 -8.69 1.25
CA ASP A 48 -8.54 -10.09 0.98
C ASP A 48 -7.28 -10.90 0.65
N MET A 49 -6.35 -10.33 -0.13
CA MET A 49 -5.04 -10.93 -0.37
C MET A 49 -4.21 -11.08 0.91
N LEU A 50 -4.29 -10.12 1.83
CA LEU A 50 -3.65 -10.22 3.13
C LEU A 50 -4.27 -11.32 4.01
N GLU A 51 -5.58 -11.56 3.93
CA GLU A 51 -6.21 -12.68 4.63
C GLU A 51 -5.76 -14.03 4.05
N ILE A 52 -5.61 -14.15 2.73
CA ILE A 52 -5.01 -15.34 2.10
C ILE A 52 -3.56 -15.53 2.59
N ALA A 53 -2.75 -14.46 2.55
CA ALA A 53 -1.36 -14.51 3.03
C ALA A 53 -1.26 -14.86 4.51
N LYS A 54 -2.22 -14.42 5.34
CA LYS A 54 -2.28 -14.74 6.78
C LYS A 54 -2.40 -16.23 7.03
N GLU A 55 -3.18 -16.95 6.24
CA GLU A 55 -3.32 -18.41 6.38
C GLU A 55 -2.00 -19.13 6.09
N GLN A 56 -1.27 -18.68 5.06
CA GLN A 56 0.04 -19.23 4.69
C GLN A 56 1.11 -18.91 5.76
N LEU A 57 1.16 -17.66 6.23
CA LEU A 57 2.14 -17.21 7.24
C LEU A 57 1.97 -17.89 8.60
N ALA A 58 0.76 -18.34 8.94
CA ALA A 58 0.52 -19.08 10.17
C ALA A 58 1.29 -20.42 10.21
N GLU A 59 1.55 -21.05 9.05
CA GLU A 59 2.36 -22.28 8.95
C GLU A 59 3.83 -22.02 9.31
N ASP A 60 4.28 -20.78 9.12
CA ASP A 60 5.62 -20.29 9.45
C ASP A 60 5.74 -19.67 10.85
N ASN A 61 4.73 -19.84 11.71
CA ASN A 61 4.65 -19.25 13.05
C ASN A 61 4.72 -17.71 13.05
N ILE A 62 4.16 -17.09 12.00
CA ILE A 62 3.99 -15.63 11.86
C ILE A 62 2.50 -15.30 12.01
N GLU A 63 2.17 -14.42 12.95
CA GLU A 63 0.81 -13.91 13.14
C GLU A 63 0.64 -12.58 12.39
N LEU A 64 -0.08 -12.59 11.27
CA LEU A 64 -0.39 -11.38 10.52
C LEU A 64 -1.57 -10.61 11.12
N GLU A 65 -1.32 -9.39 11.58
CA GLU A 65 -2.31 -8.42 12.03
C GLU A 65 -2.56 -7.37 10.95
N ILE A 66 -3.77 -7.36 10.38
CA ILE A 66 -4.16 -6.41 9.33
C ILE A 66 -4.77 -5.16 9.97
N VAL A 67 -4.14 -4.01 9.75
CA VAL A 67 -4.58 -2.71 10.24
C VAL A 67 -5.27 -1.96 9.09
N VAL A 68 -6.59 -1.94 9.09
CA VAL A 68 -7.39 -1.29 8.05
C VAL A 68 -7.56 0.21 8.35
N LEU A 69 -7.13 1.05 7.42
CA LEU A 69 -7.15 2.53 7.54
C LEU A 69 -8.15 3.15 6.55
N GLY A 70 -8.54 4.40 6.81
CA GLY A 70 -9.61 5.08 6.07
C GLY A 70 -9.14 6.10 5.02
N ASP A 71 -7.83 6.29 4.84
CA ASP A 71 -7.26 7.27 3.91
C ASP A 71 -5.85 6.87 3.42
N ASN A 72 -5.40 7.50 2.33
CA ASN A 72 -4.14 7.18 1.65
C ASN A 72 -2.89 7.79 2.31
N VAL A 73 -3.03 8.54 3.40
CA VAL A 73 -1.92 9.27 4.05
C VAL A 73 -1.43 8.51 5.30
N GLN A 74 -2.37 8.00 6.09
CA GLN A 74 -2.06 7.32 7.35
C GLN A 74 -1.17 6.08 7.20
N PRO A 75 -1.32 5.19 6.20
CA PRO A 75 -0.54 3.96 6.14
C PRO A 75 0.98 4.19 6.04
N ASN A 76 1.40 5.19 5.27
CA ASN A 76 2.81 5.57 5.18
C ASN A 76 3.33 6.25 6.45
N THR A 77 2.49 7.10 7.06
CA THR A 77 2.83 7.76 8.32
C THR A 77 3.03 6.75 9.44
N ALA A 78 2.11 5.79 9.58
CA ALA A 78 2.18 4.70 10.55
C ALA A 78 3.41 3.81 10.32
N LEU A 79 3.71 3.48 9.05
CA LEU A 79 4.88 2.67 8.71
C LEU A 79 6.19 3.39 9.06
N ALA A 80 6.32 4.67 8.70
CA ALA A 80 7.49 5.49 9.01
C ALA A 80 7.66 5.69 10.53
N ALA A 81 6.55 5.79 11.27
CA ALA A 81 6.53 5.89 12.74
C ALA A 81 6.77 4.55 13.47
N LYS A 82 6.94 3.45 12.72
CA LYS A 82 7.10 2.08 13.26
C LYS A 82 5.89 1.58 14.06
N GLU A 83 4.69 2.07 13.72
CA GLU A 83 3.43 1.59 14.31
C GLU A 83 2.93 0.32 13.60
N VAL A 84 3.34 0.13 12.36
CA VAL A 84 3.17 -1.10 11.56
C VAL A 84 4.51 -1.50 10.95
N ASP A 85 4.65 -2.75 10.50
CA ASP A 85 5.88 -3.33 9.96
C ASP A 85 5.96 -3.22 8.44
N ALA A 86 4.82 -3.29 7.76
CA ALA A 86 4.68 -3.01 6.33
C ALA A 86 3.36 -2.29 6.04
N ASN A 87 3.22 -1.81 4.81
CA ASN A 87 1.91 -1.45 4.28
C ASN A 87 1.73 -1.99 2.86
N PHE A 88 0.47 -2.20 2.49
CA PHE A 88 0.09 -2.71 1.17
C PHE A 88 -1.15 -1.95 0.71
N PHE A 89 -0.92 -0.85 0.01
CA PHE A 89 -2.00 0.05 -0.42
C PHE A 89 -1.70 0.94 -1.63
N GLN A 90 -0.43 1.05 -2.02
CA GLN A 90 0.08 2.11 -2.90
C GLN A 90 0.96 1.56 -4.02
N HIS A 91 1.23 2.41 -5.01
CA HIS A 91 2.29 2.17 -5.99
C HIS A 91 3.61 2.85 -5.58
N VAL A 92 4.71 2.45 -6.22
CA VAL A 92 6.06 2.96 -5.90
C VAL A 92 6.18 4.48 -6.08
N PRO A 93 5.66 5.10 -7.16
CA PRO A 93 5.72 6.55 -7.32
C PRO A 93 5.05 7.32 -6.17
N TYR A 94 3.96 6.83 -5.57
CA TYR A 94 3.31 7.45 -4.41
C TYR A 94 4.18 7.34 -3.14
N MET A 95 4.81 6.18 -2.93
CA MET A 95 5.75 5.98 -1.83
C MET A 95 6.96 6.92 -1.93
N GLU A 96 7.53 7.08 -3.14
CA GLU A 96 8.64 8.00 -3.39
C GLU A 96 8.25 9.48 -3.16
N GLU A 97 7.02 9.86 -3.53
CA GLU A 97 6.47 11.17 -3.20
C GLU A 97 6.38 11.39 -1.68
N PHE A 98 5.88 10.38 -0.95
CA PHE A 98 5.82 10.43 0.50
C PHE A 98 7.21 10.58 1.12
N ASN A 99 8.19 9.78 0.69
CA ASN A 99 9.57 9.84 1.18
C ASN A 99 10.17 11.25 1.01
N ARG A 100 10.05 11.83 -0.19
CA ARG A 100 10.56 13.19 -0.48
C ARG A 100 9.90 14.26 0.38
N SER A 101 8.62 14.11 0.67
CA SER A 101 7.82 15.11 1.39
C SER A 101 7.96 15.02 2.91
N ASN A 102 8.36 13.85 3.44
CA ASN A 102 8.33 13.57 4.88
C ASN A 102 9.69 13.16 5.47
N ASP A 103 10.78 13.25 4.71
CA ASP A 103 12.12 12.79 5.12
C ASP A 103 12.09 11.34 5.64
N ALA A 104 11.33 10.50 4.93
CA ALA A 104 11.15 9.08 5.23
C ALA A 104 11.97 8.20 4.28
N ASN A 105 12.17 6.95 4.67
CA ASN A 105 12.92 5.96 3.89
C ASN A 105 12.15 4.64 3.82
N LEU A 106 10.96 4.71 3.22
CA LEU A 106 10.16 3.56 2.85
C LEU A 106 10.69 2.96 1.55
N VAL A 107 10.62 1.64 1.40
CA VAL A 107 11.17 0.93 0.24
C VAL A 107 10.20 -0.12 -0.29
N PRO A 108 10.18 -0.33 -1.62
CA PRO A 108 9.37 -1.37 -2.21
C PRO A 108 9.96 -2.74 -1.86
N ILE A 109 9.09 -3.70 -1.57
CA ILE A 109 9.45 -5.10 -1.32
C ILE A 109 9.06 -5.93 -2.52
N GLU A 110 7.76 -5.97 -2.86
CA GLU A 110 7.26 -6.84 -3.91
C GLU A 110 6.05 -6.21 -4.63
N PRO A 111 6.08 -6.02 -5.97
CA PRO A 111 4.91 -5.61 -6.73
C PRO A 111 3.89 -6.76 -6.81
N ILE A 112 2.63 -6.49 -6.47
CA ILE A 112 1.62 -7.55 -6.36
C ILE A 112 0.63 -7.52 -7.52
N TYR A 113 0.02 -6.36 -7.79
CA TYR A 113 -0.96 -6.25 -8.89
C TYR A 113 -1.06 -4.84 -9.44
N PHE A 114 -1.39 -4.73 -10.72
CA PHE A 114 -1.80 -3.49 -11.34
C PHE A 114 -3.29 -3.27 -11.08
N ALA A 115 -3.64 -2.19 -10.38
CA ALA A 115 -5.01 -1.69 -10.35
C ALA A 115 -5.26 -0.97 -11.68
N ASN A 116 -6.02 -1.60 -12.59
CA ASN A 116 -6.18 -1.16 -13.97
C ASN A 116 -6.81 0.25 -14.02
N TYR A 117 -5.98 1.26 -14.22
CA TYR A 117 -6.35 2.66 -14.18
C TYR A 117 -7.02 3.05 -15.49
N GLY A 118 -8.07 3.88 -15.42
CA GLY A 118 -8.84 4.18 -16.62
C GLY A 118 -9.37 5.60 -16.69
N VAL A 119 -9.68 6.01 -17.92
CA VAL A 119 -10.44 7.22 -18.24
C VAL A 119 -11.91 6.82 -18.35
N TYR A 120 -12.79 7.45 -17.60
CA TYR A 120 -14.22 7.18 -17.61
C TYR A 120 -15.00 8.43 -17.97
N SER A 121 -16.12 8.26 -18.65
CA SER A 121 -16.99 9.36 -19.05
C SER A 121 -18.44 8.91 -18.96
N LYS A 122 -19.30 9.81 -18.48
CA LYS A 122 -20.73 9.57 -18.36
C LYS A 122 -21.48 9.76 -19.68
N GLU A 123 -20.97 10.61 -20.58
CA GLU A 123 -21.66 11.04 -21.79
C GLU A 123 -21.11 10.44 -23.09
N TYR A 124 -19.82 10.12 -23.10
CA TYR A 124 -19.07 9.64 -24.26
C TYR A 124 -18.61 8.20 -24.08
N ASP A 125 -18.69 7.41 -25.15
CA ASP A 125 -18.29 5.99 -25.20
C ASP A 125 -16.89 5.78 -25.81
N ASN A 126 -16.28 6.83 -26.40
CA ASN A 126 -14.93 6.77 -26.95
C ASN A 126 -14.14 8.05 -26.63
N MET A 127 -12.83 7.91 -26.43
CA MET A 127 -11.93 9.06 -26.20
C MET A 127 -11.96 10.09 -27.34
N ASN A 128 -12.18 9.63 -28.58
CA ASN A 128 -12.28 10.49 -29.75
C ASN A 128 -13.56 11.34 -29.77
N ASP A 129 -14.60 10.97 -29.03
CA ASP A 129 -15.87 11.69 -28.98
C ASP A 129 -15.86 12.87 -27.99
N ILE A 130 -14.89 12.88 -27.05
CA ILE A 130 -14.72 13.98 -26.09
C ILE A 130 -14.53 15.32 -26.85
N PRO A 131 -15.30 16.38 -26.54
CA PRO A 131 -15.25 17.63 -27.29
C PRO A 131 -13.97 18.42 -27.03
N GLU A 132 -13.67 19.34 -27.95
CA GLU A 132 -12.63 20.34 -27.73
C GLU A 132 -12.98 21.22 -26.52
N GLY A 133 -12.02 21.49 -25.65
CA GLY A 133 -12.20 22.32 -24.45
C GLY A 133 -12.85 21.60 -23.27
N ALA A 134 -13.03 20.27 -23.38
CA ALA A 134 -13.55 19.40 -22.33
C ALA A 134 -12.73 19.47 -21.04
N THR A 135 -13.39 19.26 -19.91
CA THR A 135 -12.79 19.21 -18.58
C THR A 135 -12.60 17.76 -18.16
N ILE A 136 -11.37 17.41 -17.79
CA ILE A 136 -10.98 16.09 -17.33
C ILE A 136 -10.52 16.20 -15.89
N ALA A 137 -11.20 15.50 -14.97
CA ALA A 137 -10.75 15.47 -13.57
C ALA A 137 -9.66 14.41 -13.36
N ILE A 138 -8.62 14.80 -12.63
CA ILE A 138 -7.49 13.96 -12.23
C ILE A 138 -7.21 14.14 -10.73
N ALA A 139 -6.49 13.20 -10.14
CA ALA A 139 -6.02 13.34 -8.76
C ALA A 139 -5.07 14.54 -8.61
N ASN A 140 -4.98 15.11 -7.41
CA ASN A 140 -4.18 16.31 -7.13
C ASN A 140 -2.82 16.04 -6.47
N ASP A 141 -2.47 14.79 -6.17
CA ASP A 141 -1.11 14.41 -5.74
C ASP A 141 -0.18 14.20 -6.95
N VAL A 142 1.11 14.52 -6.82
CA VAL A 142 1.99 14.63 -7.99
C VAL A 142 2.24 13.29 -8.68
N SER A 143 2.23 12.19 -7.92
CA SER A 143 2.40 10.85 -8.48
C SER A 143 1.22 10.42 -9.36
N ASN A 144 -0.02 10.72 -8.96
CA ASN A 144 -1.19 10.38 -9.76
C ASN A 144 -1.49 11.41 -10.87
N ILE A 145 -0.99 12.65 -10.77
CA ILE A 145 -0.93 13.58 -11.91
C ILE A 145 -0.02 12.99 -12.99
N ASP A 146 1.20 12.56 -12.63
CA ASP A 146 2.13 11.91 -13.57
C ASP A 146 1.51 10.67 -14.21
N ARG A 147 0.84 9.82 -13.44
CA ARG A 147 0.10 8.65 -13.94
C ARG A 147 -0.97 9.03 -14.97
N SER A 148 -1.79 10.02 -14.63
CA SER A 148 -2.89 10.50 -15.48
C SER A 148 -2.37 11.04 -16.82
N LEU A 149 -1.36 11.90 -16.76
CA LEU A 149 -0.75 12.50 -17.95
C LEU A 149 -0.03 11.43 -18.80
N SER A 150 0.67 10.50 -18.16
CA SER A 150 1.36 9.41 -18.84
C SER A 150 0.38 8.50 -19.58
N LEU A 151 -0.75 8.14 -18.97
CA LEU A 151 -1.79 7.36 -19.64
C LEU A 151 -2.31 8.07 -20.89
N LEU A 152 -2.63 9.36 -20.79
CA LEU A 152 -3.14 10.14 -21.92
C LEU A 152 -2.09 10.27 -23.03
N ALA A 153 -0.82 10.42 -22.68
CA ALA A 153 0.28 10.48 -23.65
C ALA A 153 0.54 9.14 -24.35
N GLN A 154 0.44 8.01 -23.63
CA GLN A 154 0.58 6.67 -24.21
C GLN A 154 -0.47 6.37 -25.29
N HIS A 155 -1.62 7.03 -25.24
CA HIS A 155 -2.71 6.90 -26.21
C HIS A 155 -2.82 8.10 -27.16
N ASP A 156 -1.75 8.89 -27.29
CA ASP A 156 -1.66 10.03 -28.21
C ASP A 156 -2.77 11.10 -28.03
N VAL A 157 -3.34 11.21 -26.82
CA VAL A 157 -4.35 12.23 -26.50
C VAL A 157 -3.70 13.60 -26.30
N ILE A 158 -2.53 13.60 -25.67
CA ILE A 158 -1.66 14.74 -25.44
C ILE A 158 -0.22 14.31 -25.75
N GLU A 159 0.69 15.27 -25.97
CA GLU A 159 2.12 15.00 -25.96
C GLU A 159 2.76 15.61 -24.71
N LEU A 160 3.69 14.86 -24.12
CA LEU A 160 4.52 15.32 -23.01
C LEU A 160 5.94 15.58 -23.50
N GLY A 161 6.53 16.66 -22.99
CA GLY A 161 7.93 16.99 -23.24
C GLY A 161 8.91 16.14 -22.43
N GLU A 162 10.14 16.62 -22.29
CA GLU A 162 11.11 16.01 -21.39
C GLU A 162 10.66 16.17 -19.94
N LYS A 163 10.64 15.07 -19.18
CA LYS A 163 10.27 15.07 -17.77
C LYS A 163 11.22 15.96 -16.96
N ASN A 164 10.70 17.06 -16.41
CA ASN A 164 11.47 17.98 -15.58
C ASN A 164 11.34 17.61 -14.08
N GLY A 165 12.14 16.62 -13.65
CA GLY A 165 12.11 16.08 -12.29
C GLY A 165 11.67 14.62 -12.28
N SER A 166 11.10 14.18 -11.16
CA SER A 166 10.65 12.78 -11.00
C SER A 166 9.26 12.50 -11.62
N TYR A 167 8.45 13.55 -11.82
CA TYR A 167 7.04 13.43 -12.20
C TYR A 167 6.70 14.47 -13.27
N TYR A 168 5.88 14.08 -14.24
CA TYR A 168 5.22 15.02 -15.13
C TYR A 168 4.18 15.85 -14.37
N THR A 169 4.02 17.09 -14.81
CA THR A 169 3.01 18.03 -14.38
C THR A 169 2.28 18.57 -15.61
N GLN A 170 1.17 19.28 -15.42
CA GLN A 170 0.47 19.92 -16.54
C GLN A 170 1.36 20.89 -17.33
N ALA A 171 2.42 21.44 -16.72
CA ALA A 171 3.36 22.33 -17.39
C ALA A 171 4.25 21.60 -18.42
N ASP A 172 4.34 20.28 -18.34
CA ASP A 172 5.13 19.45 -19.24
C ASP A 172 4.36 19.03 -20.51
N ILE A 173 3.09 19.42 -20.64
CA ILE A 173 2.27 19.16 -21.83
C ILE A 173 2.73 20.06 -22.98
N THR A 174 3.28 19.46 -24.02
CA THR A 174 3.77 20.16 -25.21
C THR A 174 2.73 20.27 -26.31
N GLU A 175 1.85 19.26 -26.45
CA GLU A 175 0.73 19.29 -27.38
C GLU A 175 -0.57 18.84 -26.69
N ASN A 176 -1.65 19.58 -26.94
CA ASN A 176 -3.00 19.29 -26.43
C ASN A 176 -4.02 19.63 -27.54
N PRO A 177 -4.17 18.77 -28.56
CA PRO A 177 -4.91 19.08 -29.77
C PRO A 177 -6.41 19.38 -29.53
N LYS A 178 -6.98 18.81 -28.46
CA LYS A 178 -8.37 19.07 -28.05
C LYS A 178 -8.50 20.21 -27.03
N ASN A 179 -7.43 20.94 -26.70
CA ASN A 179 -7.46 22.00 -25.68
C ASN A 179 -8.12 21.55 -24.36
N LEU A 180 -7.88 20.30 -23.96
CA LEU A 180 -8.43 19.69 -22.75
C LEU A 180 -7.99 20.50 -21.51
N LYS A 181 -8.89 20.63 -20.55
CA LYS A 181 -8.62 21.28 -19.25
C LYS A 181 -8.54 20.21 -18.18
N PHE A 182 -7.48 20.22 -17.38
CA PHE A 182 -7.33 19.27 -16.29
C PHE A 182 -7.73 19.92 -14.97
N GLU A 183 -8.74 19.35 -14.31
CA GLU A 183 -9.18 19.74 -12.98
C GLU A 183 -8.59 18.78 -11.95
N GLU A 184 -7.72 19.29 -11.09
CA GLU A 184 -7.10 18.51 -10.02
C GLU A 184 -8.01 18.49 -8.78
N VAL A 185 -8.41 17.29 -8.35
CA VAL A 185 -9.26 17.08 -7.18
C VAL A 185 -8.64 16.04 -6.24
N ASP A 186 -9.09 16.03 -4.98
CA ASP A 186 -8.73 14.97 -4.03
C ASP A 186 -9.17 13.59 -4.56
N LEU A 187 -8.35 12.55 -4.35
CA LEU A 187 -8.63 11.17 -4.80
C LEU A 187 -10.03 10.69 -4.38
N LEU A 188 -10.47 11.03 -3.16
CA LEU A 188 -11.77 10.63 -2.65
C LEU A 188 -12.94 11.36 -3.34
N MET A 189 -12.66 12.47 -4.04
CA MET A 189 -13.64 13.26 -4.77
C MET A 189 -13.76 12.88 -6.26
N LEU A 190 -12.87 12.04 -6.79
CA LEU A 190 -12.91 11.65 -8.22
C LEU A 190 -14.24 11.03 -8.64
N ALA A 191 -14.77 10.10 -7.83
CA ALA A 191 -16.06 9.48 -8.10
C ALA A 191 -17.20 10.51 -8.14
N ARG A 192 -17.12 11.56 -7.33
CA ARG A 192 -18.11 12.64 -7.31
C ARG A 192 -17.95 13.58 -8.51
N ALA A 193 -16.71 13.87 -8.90
CA ALA A 193 -16.41 14.72 -10.06
C ALA A 193 -17.00 14.13 -11.36
N TYR A 194 -17.17 12.81 -11.44
CA TYR A 194 -17.74 12.11 -12.60
C TYR A 194 -19.09 12.66 -13.10
N ASP A 195 -19.91 13.24 -12.22
CA ASP A 195 -21.19 13.85 -12.61
C ASP A 195 -21.07 15.29 -13.14
N ASP A 196 -19.94 15.95 -12.88
CA ASP A 196 -19.74 17.40 -13.07
C ASP A 196 -18.73 17.74 -14.19
N VAL A 197 -17.94 16.76 -14.68
CA VAL A 197 -16.93 16.94 -15.74
C VAL A 197 -17.14 15.98 -16.92
N ASP A 198 -16.43 16.22 -18.03
CA ASP A 198 -16.59 15.43 -19.26
C ASP A 198 -15.94 14.03 -19.16
N ALA A 199 -14.84 13.91 -18.42
CA ALA A 199 -14.20 12.63 -18.11
C ALA A 199 -13.41 12.67 -16.81
N VAL A 200 -13.14 11.52 -16.21
CA VAL A 200 -12.34 11.40 -14.98
C VAL A 200 -11.36 10.25 -15.11
N LEU A 201 -10.13 10.44 -14.62
CA LEU A 201 -9.16 9.36 -14.48
C LEU A 201 -9.17 8.82 -13.06
N MET A 202 -9.41 7.50 -12.91
CA MET A 202 -9.54 6.89 -11.60
C MET A 202 -9.14 5.41 -11.58
N THR A 203 -8.78 4.93 -10.39
CA THR A 203 -8.55 3.50 -10.12
C THR A 203 -9.88 2.76 -10.03
N PRO A 204 -9.88 1.42 -10.17
CA PRO A 204 -11.10 0.63 -10.04
C PRO A 204 -11.82 0.83 -8.70
N ALA A 205 -11.07 1.03 -7.61
CA ALA A 205 -11.64 1.27 -6.28
C ALA A 205 -12.53 2.53 -6.22
N TYR A 206 -12.17 3.58 -6.97
CA TYR A 206 -12.96 4.81 -7.04
C TYR A 206 -14.05 4.75 -8.13
N ALA A 207 -13.89 3.88 -9.14
CA ALA A 207 -14.90 3.62 -10.16
C ALA A 207 -16.05 2.72 -9.65
N ALA A 208 -15.74 1.78 -8.76
CA ALA A 208 -16.69 0.78 -8.27
C ALA A 208 -17.98 1.34 -7.63
N PRO A 209 -17.94 2.43 -6.81
CA PRO A 209 -19.16 3.05 -6.28
C PRO A 209 -20.11 3.60 -7.35
N LEU A 210 -19.59 3.87 -8.56
CA LEU A 210 -20.38 4.30 -9.73
C LEU A 210 -20.91 3.11 -10.53
N GLY A 211 -20.54 1.88 -10.16
CA GLY A 211 -20.86 0.66 -10.89
C GLY A 211 -20.06 0.46 -12.16
N LEU A 212 -18.89 1.11 -12.28
CA LEU A 212 -18.03 1.07 -13.46
C LEU A 212 -16.86 0.11 -13.27
N THR A 213 -16.45 -0.57 -14.34
CA THR A 213 -15.21 -1.36 -14.38
C THR A 213 -14.32 -0.94 -15.54
N PRO A 214 -12.98 -1.04 -15.41
CA PRO A 214 -12.05 -0.70 -16.50
C PRO A 214 -12.35 -1.47 -17.79
N LYS A 215 -12.62 -2.77 -17.67
CA LYS A 215 -12.85 -3.65 -18.81
C LYS A 215 -14.13 -3.31 -19.59
N SER A 216 -15.18 -2.85 -18.91
CA SER A 216 -16.50 -2.63 -19.51
C SER A 216 -16.74 -1.17 -19.88
N ASP A 217 -16.22 -0.22 -19.10
CA ASP A 217 -16.66 1.17 -19.14
C ASP A 217 -15.54 2.19 -19.38
N ALA A 218 -14.26 1.82 -19.26
CA ALA A 218 -13.19 2.77 -19.49
C ALA A 218 -12.99 3.07 -20.99
N LEU A 219 -12.83 4.35 -21.30
CA LEU A 219 -12.49 4.83 -22.65
C LEU A 219 -11.06 4.47 -23.05
N LEU A 220 -10.16 4.51 -22.07
CA LEU A 220 -8.76 4.15 -22.16
C LEU A 220 -8.39 3.47 -20.85
N THR A 221 -7.53 2.47 -20.93
CA THR A 221 -6.97 1.81 -19.76
C THR A 221 -5.46 1.84 -19.78
N GLU A 222 -4.87 1.82 -18.60
CA GLU A 222 -3.46 1.56 -18.40
C GLU A 222 -3.17 0.08 -18.67
N GLY A 223 -2.05 -0.20 -19.34
CA GLY A 223 -1.56 -1.57 -19.53
C GLY A 223 -0.79 -2.07 -18.30
N VAL A 224 0.13 -3.01 -18.51
CA VAL A 224 1.07 -3.48 -17.47
C VAL A 224 2.49 -2.93 -17.64
N GLU A 225 2.77 -2.24 -18.75
CA GLU A 225 4.07 -1.62 -19.03
C GLU A 225 4.15 -0.24 -18.36
N ASN A 226 4.07 -0.20 -17.02
CA ASN A 226 4.11 1.02 -16.22
C ASN A 226 4.69 0.78 -14.81
N ASP A 227 4.93 1.86 -14.07
CA ASP A 227 5.56 1.83 -12.73
C ASP A 227 4.52 1.81 -11.58
N PHE A 228 3.24 1.61 -11.88
CA PHE A 228 2.12 1.84 -10.94
C PHE A 228 1.52 0.57 -10.35
N ALA A 229 2.25 -0.55 -10.36
CA ALA A 229 1.85 -1.75 -9.62
C ALA A 229 1.69 -1.41 -8.13
N ILE A 230 0.57 -1.86 -7.54
CA ILE A 230 0.37 -1.81 -6.11
C ILE A 230 1.36 -2.78 -5.47
N THR A 231 2.15 -2.25 -4.55
CA THR A 231 3.40 -2.85 -4.09
C THR A 231 3.36 -2.99 -2.56
N LEU A 232 3.85 -4.11 -2.05
CA LEU A 232 4.16 -4.27 -0.64
C LEU A 232 5.34 -3.35 -0.30
N VAL A 233 5.19 -2.50 0.70
CA VAL A 233 6.20 -1.51 1.11
C VAL A 233 6.57 -1.74 2.57
N ALA A 234 7.86 -1.65 2.87
CA ALA A 234 8.37 -1.68 4.24
C ALA A 234 9.33 -0.51 4.48
N ARG A 235 9.98 -0.48 5.64
CA ARG A 235 11.07 0.46 5.90
C ARG A 235 12.38 -0.14 5.43
N GLU A 236 13.34 0.70 5.08
CA GLU A 236 14.69 0.25 4.74
C GLU A 236 15.34 -0.59 5.85
N ASP A 237 15.02 -0.32 7.12
CA ASP A 237 15.64 -1.00 8.27
C ASP A 237 15.04 -2.38 8.59
N ASN A 238 13.87 -2.73 8.03
CA ASN A 238 13.24 -4.03 8.22
C ASN A 238 12.98 -4.80 6.92
N LYS A 239 13.36 -4.27 5.75
CA LYS A 239 13.11 -4.91 4.46
C LYS A 239 13.63 -6.35 4.37
N ASP A 240 14.77 -6.65 5.00
CA ASP A 240 15.44 -7.95 4.95
C ASP A 240 14.98 -8.89 6.09
N GLU A 241 14.01 -8.48 6.90
CA GLU A 241 13.44 -9.36 7.93
C GLU A 241 12.70 -10.54 7.31
N GLU A 242 12.92 -11.74 7.84
CA GLU A 242 12.34 -12.98 7.30
C GLU A 242 10.82 -12.90 7.16
N ALA A 243 10.14 -12.29 8.14
CA ALA A 243 8.68 -12.12 8.09
C ALA A 243 8.19 -11.20 6.97
N ILE A 244 8.96 -10.18 6.60
CA ILE A 244 8.64 -9.27 5.48
C ILE A 244 8.81 -10.01 4.15
N GLN A 245 9.90 -10.78 4.02
CA GLN A 245 10.16 -11.56 2.81
C GLN A 245 9.09 -12.65 2.61
N LYS A 246 8.74 -13.38 3.67
CA LYS A 246 7.66 -14.38 3.64
C LYS A 246 6.29 -13.77 3.30
N LEU A 247 6.01 -12.55 3.77
CA LEU A 247 4.80 -11.84 3.37
C LEU A 247 4.79 -11.52 1.86
N GLY A 248 5.92 -11.10 1.31
CA GLY A 248 6.07 -10.90 -0.14
C GLY A 248 5.85 -12.20 -0.93
N GLU A 249 6.45 -13.31 -0.49
CA GLU A 249 6.25 -14.64 -1.09
C GLU A 249 4.78 -15.09 -1.02
N ALA A 250 4.12 -14.91 0.14
CA ALA A 250 2.72 -15.28 0.32
C ALA A 250 1.76 -14.44 -0.55
N LEU A 251 2.06 -13.14 -0.72
CA LEU A 251 1.29 -12.25 -1.59
C LEU A 251 1.53 -12.49 -3.10
N THR A 252 2.59 -13.21 -3.45
CA THR A 252 2.91 -13.62 -4.83
C THR A 252 2.66 -15.11 -5.09
N SER A 253 1.85 -15.75 -4.24
CA SER A 253 1.53 -17.16 -4.39
C SER A 253 0.55 -17.42 -5.55
N ASP A 254 0.54 -18.67 -6.04
CA ASP A 254 -0.43 -19.12 -7.04
C ASP A 254 -1.89 -18.97 -6.56
N GLU A 255 -2.12 -19.04 -5.25
CA GLU A 255 -3.45 -18.84 -4.65
C GLU A 255 -3.89 -17.38 -4.76
N VAL A 256 -3.00 -16.42 -4.49
CA VAL A 256 -3.29 -15.00 -4.67
C VAL A 256 -3.48 -14.65 -6.16
N ARG A 257 -2.68 -15.25 -7.05
CA ARG A 257 -2.88 -15.11 -8.50
C ARG A 257 -4.28 -15.59 -8.90
N ALA A 258 -4.64 -16.82 -8.53
CA ALA A 258 -5.94 -17.39 -8.86
C ALA A 258 -7.08 -16.54 -8.28
N PHE A 259 -6.93 -16.05 -7.04
CA PHE A 259 -7.88 -15.14 -6.42
C PHE A 259 -8.11 -13.87 -7.27
N LEU A 260 -7.05 -13.22 -7.73
CA LEU A 260 -7.16 -12.03 -8.59
C LEU A 260 -7.80 -12.36 -9.95
N GLU A 261 -7.37 -13.44 -10.59
CA GLU A 261 -7.89 -13.86 -11.90
C GLU A 261 -9.36 -14.29 -11.84
N GLU A 262 -9.82 -14.89 -10.74
CA GLU A 262 -11.20 -15.35 -10.60
C GLU A 262 -12.16 -14.25 -10.14
N ASN A 263 -11.72 -13.36 -9.25
CA ASN A 263 -12.61 -12.41 -8.57
C ASN A 263 -12.45 -10.96 -9.05
N TYR A 264 -11.30 -10.63 -9.66
CA TYR A 264 -10.94 -9.25 -10.00
C TYR A 264 -10.46 -9.07 -11.44
N GLU A 265 -10.70 -10.03 -12.36
CA GLU A 265 -10.23 -9.96 -13.77
C GLU A 265 -10.64 -8.69 -14.54
N GLU A 266 -11.69 -8.00 -14.12
CA GLU A 266 -12.12 -6.74 -14.75
C GLU A 266 -11.36 -5.52 -14.25
N THR A 267 -10.64 -5.63 -13.13
CA THR A 267 -10.12 -4.51 -12.34
C THR A 267 -8.65 -4.63 -11.96
N ALA A 268 -8.14 -5.84 -11.83
CA ALA A 268 -6.79 -6.12 -11.34
C ALA A 268 -6.06 -7.09 -12.27
N ILE A 269 -4.77 -6.85 -12.46
CA ILE A 269 -3.88 -7.73 -13.23
C ILE A 269 -2.70 -8.10 -12.32
N PRO A 270 -2.42 -9.39 -12.08
CA PRO A 270 -1.24 -9.80 -11.30
C PRO A 270 0.05 -9.21 -11.89
N ALA A 271 0.97 -8.77 -11.01
CA ALA A 271 2.26 -8.17 -11.41
C ALA A 271 3.44 -9.14 -11.37
N PHE A 272 3.18 -10.39 -10.99
CA PHE A 272 4.13 -11.50 -10.88
C PHE A 272 3.73 -12.63 -11.81
#